data_AF-A0A2T0WWD3-F1
#
_entry.id   AF-A0A2T0WWD3-F1
#
_cell.length_a   1.000
_cell.length_b   1.000
_cell.length_c   1.000
_cell.angle_alpha   90.00
_cell.angle_beta   90.00
_cell.angle_gamma   90.00
#
_symmetry.space_group_name_H-M   'P 1'
#
loop_
_entity.id
_entity.type
_entity.pdbx_description
1 polymer ?
#
loop_
_entity_poly.entity_id
_entity_poly.type
_entity_poly.pdbx_seq_one_letter_code
_entity_poly.pdbx_strand_id
1 'polypeptide(L)'
;MRHKTQTALGIVAFFLAGCSAAYHEADLTKTQTGGEDVAVQSAAYTPLKDFPQRSQRTSIAVYEFPDLTGALAKNDSFSELGKSVSQGADAYVVAALREVGNGSWFRVVERRFLEPVLQERRLITGQATEDAQRAHTQSERARIKTETDGIEKDVEGLRANIYRDYGVDGLQAAKTNLPPIEQTLDNLDRYRARRISEIGKEIPFSAFVLGKPVQDIIPADYLITGAIVSYDHDVINGGGGLRLANFGVKERVRRDIITVNLRLVDVSTSEIIAEETVTQAVESRLVQGNTMTYVTLDRILEAEAGTAINEPKSFALDAALRVALSSVLRQWTASYRG
;
A
#
# COMPACT_ATOMS: atom_id res chain seq x y z
N MET A 1 2.93 54.90 -74.70
CA MET A 1 3.49 56.10 -74.02
C MET A 1 2.91 56.18 -72.61
N ARG A 2 3.77 56.16 -71.58
CA ARG A 2 3.59 56.54 -70.14
C ARG A 2 2.38 55.93 -69.39
N HIS A 3 2.51 55.33 -68.22
CA HIS A 3 2.98 55.86 -66.92
C HIS A 3 3.48 54.67 -66.05
N LYS A 4 4.72 54.65 -65.55
CA LYS A 4 5.18 55.10 -64.21
C LYS A 4 4.37 54.53 -63.02
N THR A 5 5.04 53.70 -62.20
CA THR A 5 5.16 53.91 -60.74
C THR A 5 6.36 53.11 -60.18
N GLN A 6 7.23 53.82 -59.47
CA GLN A 6 8.34 53.34 -58.65
C GLN A 6 7.85 53.09 -57.21
N THR A 7 8.43 52.14 -56.49
CA THR A 7 8.67 52.15 -55.01
C THR A 7 9.48 50.88 -54.67
N ALA A 8 10.78 50.96 -54.38
CA ALA A 8 11.42 51.36 -53.11
C ALA A 8 11.39 50.25 -52.03
N LEU A 9 12.51 49.50 -52.02
CA LEU A 9 13.34 49.03 -50.88
C LEU A 9 12.70 48.98 -49.47
N GLY A 10 12.68 47.78 -48.88
CA GLY A 10 12.39 47.56 -47.45
C GLY A 10 13.31 46.48 -46.87
N ILE A 11 14.17 46.91 -45.96
CA ILE A 11 15.25 46.20 -45.25
C ILE A 11 14.73 44.95 -44.50
N VAL A 12 15.37 43.79 -44.71
CA VAL A 12 15.17 42.57 -43.92
C VAL A 12 16.03 42.67 -42.65
N ALA A 13 15.38 42.99 -41.52
CA ALA A 13 15.99 42.94 -40.20
C ALA A 13 15.77 41.55 -39.58
N PHE A 14 16.86 40.79 -39.46
CA PHE A 14 16.93 39.55 -38.68
C PHE A 14 16.85 39.90 -37.19
N PHE A 15 15.68 39.72 -36.58
CA PHE A 15 15.56 39.67 -35.12
C PHE A 15 15.67 38.22 -34.66
N LEU A 16 16.84 37.90 -34.09
CA LEU A 16 17.05 36.75 -33.22
C LEU A 16 16.19 36.92 -31.96
N ALA A 17 15.00 36.33 -31.95
CA ALA A 17 14.26 36.07 -30.72
C ALA A 17 14.63 34.66 -30.26
N GLY A 18 15.59 34.57 -29.34
CA GLY A 18 15.78 33.35 -28.55
C GLY A 18 14.59 33.18 -27.63
N CYS A 19 13.74 32.19 -27.91
CA CYS A 19 12.79 31.70 -26.91
C CYS A 19 13.60 30.97 -25.83
N SER A 20 13.88 31.65 -24.72
CA SER A 20 14.06 30.95 -23.45
C SER A 20 12.70 30.36 -23.09
N ALA A 21 12.47 29.10 -23.43
CA ALA A 21 11.40 28.34 -22.81
C ALA A 21 11.74 28.22 -21.31
N ALA A 22 11.06 29.02 -20.49
CA ALA A 22 10.99 28.73 -19.07
C ALA A 22 10.34 27.36 -18.94
N TYR A 23 11.13 26.36 -18.54
CA TYR A 23 10.60 25.07 -18.13
C TYR A 23 9.69 25.32 -16.94
N HIS A 24 8.39 25.37 -17.19
CA HIS A 24 7.39 25.33 -16.13
C HIS A 24 7.40 23.92 -15.56
N GLU A 25 8.16 23.76 -14.48
CA GLU A 25 8.18 22.57 -13.65
C GLU A 25 6.93 22.57 -12.76
N ALA A 26 5.77 22.18 -13.32
CA ALA A 26 4.54 21.86 -12.57
C ALA A 26 3.42 21.28 -13.45
N ASP A 27 3.57 20.05 -13.97
CA ASP A 27 2.43 19.11 -14.13
C ASP A 27 2.93 17.68 -14.45
N LEU A 28 4.00 17.20 -13.80
CA LEU A 28 4.48 15.82 -13.95
C LEU A 28 3.74 14.89 -12.98
N THR A 29 2.46 14.66 -13.23
CA THR A 29 1.68 13.41 -12.97
C THR A 29 0.18 13.69 -13.05
N LYS A 30 -0.34 14.00 -14.24
CA LYS A 30 -1.71 13.57 -14.54
C LYS A 30 -1.65 12.09 -14.87
N THR A 31 -1.97 11.25 -13.89
CA THR A 31 -2.28 9.84 -14.17
C THR A 31 -3.46 9.85 -15.14
N GLN A 32 -3.22 9.58 -16.42
CA GLN A 32 -4.30 9.42 -17.38
C GLN A 32 -5.09 8.17 -17.00
N THR A 33 -6.29 8.35 -16.45
CA THR A 33 -7.25 7.30 -16.10
C THR A 33 -8.03 6.87 -17.33
N GLY A 34 -7.34 6.31 -18.33
CA GLY A 34 -7.99 5.90 -19.59
C GLY A 34 -9.13 4.89 -19.40
N GLY A 35 -9.16 4.14 -18.30
CA GLY A 35 -10.30 3.27 -17.96
C GLY A 35 -11.56 4.02 -17.52
N GLU A 36 -11.45 5.18 -16.86
CA GLU A 36 -12.61 6.02 -16.53
C GLU A 36 -13.20 6.64 -17.81
N ASP A 37 -12.35 7.13 -18.72
CA ASP A 37 -12.78 7.68 -20.01
C ASP A 37 -13.55 6.67 -20.87
N VAL A 38 -13.11 5.40 -20.84
CA VAL A 38 -13.81 4.29 -21.51
C VAL A 38 -15.09 3.92 -20.75
N ALA A 39 -15.09 3.91 -19.42
CA ALA A 39 -16.27 3.58 -18.61
C ALA A 39 -17.41 4.59 -18.79
N VAL A 40 -17.10 5.89 -18.90
CA VAL A 40 -18.09 6.97 -19.11
C VAL A 40 -18.88 6.80 -20.41
N GLN A 41 -18.36 6.05 -21.39
CA GLN A 41 -19.09 5.74 -22.62
C GLN A 41 -20.21 4.71 -22.40
N SER A 42 -20.18 3.96 -21.30
CA SER A 42 -21.21 2.99 -20.96
C SER A 42 -22.41 3.68 -20.29
N ALA A 43 -23.61 3.48 -20.83
CA ALA A 43 -24.85 3.97 -20.24
C ALA A 43 -25.11 3.40 -18.83
N ALA A 44 -24.50 2.26 -18.50
CA ALA A 44 -24.57 1.64 -17.19
C ALA A 44 -23.54 2.20 -16.19
N TYR A 45 -22.70 3.16 -16.57
CA TYR A 45 -21.71 3.73 -15.66
C TYR A 45 -22.24 4.97 -14.95
N THR A 46 -22.01 5.02 -13.64
CA THR A 46 -22.06 6.26 -12.87
C THR A 46 -20.65 6.51 -12.37
N PRO A 47 -20.04 7.68 -12.63
CA PRO A 47 -18.72 7.98 -12.10
C PRO A 47 -18.67 7.73 -10.59
N LEU A 48 -17.64 7.01 -10.14
CA LEU A 48 -17.61 6.51 -8.76
C LEU A 48 -17.58 7.66 -7.74
N LYS A 49 -17.00 8.80 -8.12
CA LYS A 49 -16.94 10.02 -7.32
C LYS A 49 -18.31 10.69 -7.14
N ASP A 50 -19.23 10.47 -8.08
CA ASP A 50 -20.58 11.08 -8.09
C ASP A 50 -21.56 10.35 -7.15
N PHE A 51 -21.16 9.21 -6.58
CA PHE A 51 -21.95 8.56 -5.55
C PHE A 51 -22.10 9.47 -4.32
N PRO A 52 -23.28 9.48 -3.66
CA PRO A 52 -23.55 10.38 -2.53
C PRO A 52 -22.58 10.11 -1.39
N GLN A 53 -22.07 11.16 -0.74
CA GLN A 53 -21.14 10.97 0.38
C GLN A 53 -21.81 10.28 1.58
N ARG A 54 -21.04 9.46 2.30
CA ARG A 54 -21.48 8.78 3.54
C ARG A 54 -20.76 9.34 4.77
N SER A 55 -21.47 9.42 5.90
CA SER A 55 -20.90 9.86 7.18
C SER A 55 -20.03 8.78 7.85
N GLN A 56 -20.30 7.51 7.56
CA GLN A 56 -19.56 6.37 8.09
C GLN A 56 -19.06 5.48 6.95
N ARG A 57 -17.78 5.10 7.03
CA ARG A 57 -17.15 4.17 6.10
C ARG A 57 -17.47 2.74 6.50
N THR A 58 -17.91 1.95 5.54
CA THR A 58 -18.09 0.50 5.66
C THR A 58 -16.75 -0.19 5.42
N SER A 59 -16.37 -1.17 6.25
CA SER A 59 -15.13 -1.93 5.99
C SER A 59 -15.37 -2.95 4.88
N ILE A 60 -14.48 -2.97 3.88
CA ILE A 60 -14.59 -3.88 2.74
C ILE A 60 -13.28 -4.57 2.46
N ALA A 61 -13.33 -5.88 2.32
CA ALA A 61 -12.20 -6.72 1.92
C ALA A 61 -12.19 -6.92 0.41
N VAL A 62 -11.01 -6.82 -0.21
CA VAL A 62 -10.81 -7.18 -1.62
C VAL A 62 -9.93 -8.43 -1.66
N TYR A 63 -10.45 -9.48 -2.27
CA TYR A 63 -9.70 -10.71 -2.50
C TYR A 63 -9.19 -10.76 -3.95
N GLU A 64 -8.54 -11.86 -4.31
CA GLU A 64 -8.03 -12.05 -5.65
C GLU A 64 -9.15 -12.12 -6.70
N PHE A 65 -8.86 -11.57 -7.88
CA PHE A 65 -9.67 -11.63 -9.09
C PHE A 65 -8.95 -12.50 -10.11
N PRO A 66 -9.14 -13.84 -10.08
CA PRO A 66 -8.46 -14.73 -10.99
C PRO A 66 -8.85 -14.46 -12.45
N ASP A 67 -7.88 -14.65 -13.32
CA ASP A 67 -8.09 -14.73 -14.76
C ASP A 67 -8.56 -16.15 -15.13
N LEU A 68 -9.83 -16.27 -15.47
CA LEU A 68 -10.48 -17.51 -15.90
C LEU A 68 -10.60 -17.62 -17.43
N THR A 69 -10.01 -16.67 -18.18
CA THR A 69 -10.12 -16.62 -19.65
C THR A 69 -9.27 -17.69 -20.32
N GLY A 70 -8.17 -18.10 -19.67
CA GLY A 70 -7.15 -18.99 -20.26
C GLY A 70 -6.43 -18.39 -21.47
N ALA A 71 -6.60 -17.09 -21.74
CA ALA A 71 -6.09 -16.45 -22.94
C ALA A 71 -4.57 -16.21 -22.85
N LEU A 72 -3.83 -16.76 -23.80
CA LEU A 72 -2.41 -16.48 -23.99
C LEU A 72 -2.22 -15.35 -25.00
N ALA A 73 -1.16 -14.56 -24.82
CA ALA A 73 -0.79 -13.52 -25.76
C ALA A 73 -0.41 -14.17 -27.09
N LYS A 74 -1.06 -13.76 -28.18
CA LYS A 74 -0.71 -14.19 -29.53
C LYS A 74 0.29 -13.18 -30.12
N ASN A 75 1.35 -13.68 -30.74
CA ASN A 75 2.25 -12.91 -31.58
C ASN A 75 2.27 -13.57 -32.98
N ASP A 76 2.17 -12.77 -34.04
CA ASP A 76 2.13 -13.22 -35.44
C ASP A 76 3.44 -13.90 -35.91
N SER A 77 4.52 -13.84 -35.13
CA SER A 77 5.84 -14.36 -35.52
C SER A 77 6.49 -15.33 -34.53
N PHE A 78 6.15 -15.31 -33.24
CA PHE A 78 6.69 -16.25 -32.23
C PHE A 78 5.69 -16.56 -31.11
N SER A 79 5.78 -17.76 -30.52
CA SER A 79 4.98 -18.16 -29.36
C SER A 79 5.58 -17.55 -28.09
N GLU A 80 5.01 -16.46 -27.60
CA GLU A 80 5.31 -15.93 -26.26
C GLU A 80 4.40 -16.60 -25.22
N LEU A 81 4.96 -16.97 -24.06
CA LEU A 81 4.25 -17.67 -22.97
C LEU A 81 3.47 -16.72 -22.04
N GLY A 82 3.27 -15.46 -22.43
CA GLY A 82 2.59 -14.46 -21.61
C GLY A 82 1.07 -14.65 -21.58
N LYS A 83 0.42 -14.35 -20.45
CA LYS A 83 -1.04 -14.25 -20.38
C LYS A 83 -1.53 -12.95 -21.03
N SER A 84 -2.68 -13.00 -21.70
CA SER A 84 -3.29 -11.84 -22.36
C SER A 84 -3.94 -10.84 -21.39
N VAL A 85 -4.29 -11.30 -20.18
CA VAL A 85 -5.01 -10.52 -19.17
C VAL A 85 -4.14 -10.29 -17.93
N SER A 86 -4.26 -9.10 -17.34
CA SER A 86 -3.57 -8.74 -16.10
C SER A 86 -3.98 -9.67 -14.94
N GLN A 87 -2.99 -10.08 -14.14
CA GLN A 87 -3.18 -10.85 -12.90
C GLN A 87 -3.33 -9.94 -11.65
N GLY A 88 -3.45 -8.62 -11.87
CA GLY A 88 -3.57 -7.59 -10.84
C GLY A 88 -4.92 -6.85 -10.87
N ALA A 89 -6.01 -7.52 -11.29
CA ALA A 89 -7.33 -6.90 -11.43
C ALA A 89 -7.90 -6.36 -10.10
N ASP A 90 -7.57 -7.00 -8.99
CA ASP A 90 -7.85 -6.55 -7.61
C ASP A 90 -7.32 -5.14 -7.33
N ALA A 91 -6.16 -4.75 -7.88
CA ALA A 91 -5.61 -3.41 -7.66
C ALA A 91 -6.49 -2.32 -8.28
N TYR A 92 -7.08 -2.57 -9.45
CA TYR A 92 -8.07 -1.67 -10.07
C TYR A 92 -9.33 -1.56 -9.20
N VAL A 93 -9.82 -2.67 -8.66
CA VAL A 93 -10.98 -2.68 -7.76
C VAL A 93 -10.69 -1.92 -6.46
N VAL A 94 -9.51 -2.10 -5.85
CA VAL A 94 -9.08 -1.35 -4.66
C VAL A 94 -9.03 0.16 -4.95
N ALA A 95 -8.46 0.55 -6.09
CA ALA A 95 -8.41 1.95 -6.51
C ALA A 95 -9.81 2.53 -6.70
N ALA A 96 -10.65 1.83 -7.46
CA ALA A 96 -12.04 2.20 -7.73
C ALA A 96 -12.85 2.36 -6.43
N LEU A 97 -12.73 1.42 -5.48
CA LEU A 97 -13.41 1.50 -4.17
C LEU A 97 -12.98 2.73 -3.34
N ARG A 98 -11.71 3.14 -3.44
CA ARG A 98 -11.19 4.33 -2.74
C ARG A 98 -11.70 5.64 -3.34
N GLU A 99 -12.15 5.64 -4.59
CA GLU A 99 -12.72 6.82 -5.25
C GLU A 99 -14.20 7.03 -4.89
N VAL A 100 -14.92 5.98 -4.48
CA VAL A 100 -16.37 6.01 -4.30
C VAL A 100 -16.83 7.10 -3.33
N GLY A 101 -17.69 7.99 -3.82
CA GLY A 101 -18.22 9.13 -3.07
C GLY A 101 -17.10 9.99 -2.48
N ASN A 102 -16.05 10.25 -3.26
CA ASN A 102 -14.83 10.96 -2.84
C ASN A 102 -14.14 10.28 -1.64
N GLY A 103 -14.11 8.96 -1.62
CA GLY A 103 -13.48 8.15 -0.56
C GLY A 103 -14.23 8.14 0.77
N SER A 104 -15.52 8.47 0.77
CA SER A 104 -16.36 8.47 1.98
C SER A 104 -17.03 7.12 2.26
N TRP A 105 -17.09 6.23 1.27
CA TRP A 105 -17.85 4.97 1.39
C TRP A 105 -17.12 3.88 2.14
N PHE A 106 -15.85 3.65 1.82
CA PHE A 106 -15.19 2.40 2.16
C PHE A 106 -13.90 2.60 2.95
N ARG A 107 -13.72 1.75 3.96
CA ARG A 107 -12.43 1.44 4.55
C ARG A 107 -11.95 0.14 3.95
N VAL A 108 -11.17 0.23 2.88
CA VAL A 108 -10.64 -0.95 2.18
C VAL A 108 -9.57 -1.62 3.04
N VAL A 109 -9.75 -2.90 3.36
CA VAL A 109 -8.80 -3.71 4.15
C VAL A 109 -8.04 -4.69 3.27
N GLU A 110 -6.76 -4.87 3.57
CA GLU A 110 -5.88 -5.82 2.87
C GLU A 110 -6.25 -7.26 3.25
N ARG A 111 -6.36 -8.11 2.24
CA ARG A 111 -6.66 -9.55 2.38
C ARG A 111 -5.88 -10.42 1.40
N ARG A 112 -5.58 -9.93 0.19
CA ARG A 112 -4.73 -10.64 -0.77
C ARG A 112 -3.35 -10.89 -0.18
N PHE A 113 -2.76 -9.88 0.45
CA PHE A 113 -1.44 -9.97 1.08
C PHE A 113 -1.52 -9.98 2.61
N LEU A 114 -2.47 -10.75 3.16
CA LEU A 114 -2.65 -10.85 4.62
C LEU A 114 -1.44 -11.50 5.32
N GLU A 115 -0.81 -12.51 4.70
CA GLU A 115 0.31 -13.22 5.31
C GLU A 115 1.51 -12.30 5.62
N PRO A 116 2.02 -11.47 4.68
CA PRO A 116 3.02 -10.46 5.00
C PRO A 116 2.61 -9.53 6.16
N VAL A 117 1.34 -9.10 6.21
CA VAL A 117 0.84 -8.26 7.30
C VAL A 117 0.85 -9.01 8.64
N LEU A 118 0.47 -10.28 8.65
CA LEU A 118 0.53 -11.13 9.85
C LEU A 118 1.97 -11.38 10.30
N GLN A 119 2.90 -11.56 9.37
CA GLN A 119 4.32 -11.70 9.66
C GLN A 119 4.86 -10.45 10.35
N GLU A 120 4.64 -9.25 9.79
CA GLU A 120 5.05 -7.98 10.41
C GLU A 120 4.42 -7.80 11.80
N ARG A 121 3.15 -8.16 11.97
CA ARG A 121 2.48 -8.09 13.29
C ARG A 121 3.07 -9.08 14.30
N ARG A 122 3.47 -10.27 13.87
CA ARG A 122 4.19 -11.24 14.73
C ARG A 122 5.56 -10.68 15.13
N LEU A 123 6.28 -10.03 14.21
CA LEU A 123 7.56 -9.37 14.52
C LEU A 123 7.37 -8.27 15.56
N ILE A 124 6.37 -7.40 15.39
CA ILE A 124 6.05 -6.34 16.37
C ILE A 124 5.72 -6.94 17.74
N THR A 125 4.91 -8.00 17.79
CA THR A 125 4.51 -8.65 19.04
C THR A 125 5.71 -9.33 19.71
N GLY A 126 6.60 -9.96 18.93
CA GLY A 126 7.84 -10.54 19.41
C GLY A 126 8.77 -9.48 20.01
N GLN A 127 9.03 -8.39 19.29
CA GLN A 127 9.84 -7.26 19.77
C GLN A 127 9.28 -6.67 21.06
N ALA A 128 7.97 -6.41 21.12
CA ALA A 128 7.33 -5.87 22.31
C ALA A 128 7.45 -6.81 23.53
N THR A 129 7.44 -8.13 23.30
CA THR A 129 7.63 -9.13 24.36
C THR A 129 9.08 -9.19 24.83
N GLU A 130 10.04 -9.15 23.89
CA GLU A 130 11.47 -9.08 24.23
C GLU A 130 11.82 -7.81 25.01
N ASP A 131 11.29 -6.67 24.59
CA ASP A 131 11.53 -5.39 25.27
C ASP A 131 10.93 -5.40 26.68
N ALA A 132 9.74 -5.96 26.86
CA ALA A 132 9.13 -6.17 28.17
C ALA A 132 10.00 -7.10 29.05
N GLN A 133 10.54 -8.19 28.50
CA GLN A 133 11.43 -9.09 29.21
C GLN A 133 12.74 -8.39 29.62
N ARG A 134 13.36 -7.62 28.72
CA ARG A 134 14.59 -6.86 29.02
C ARG A 134 14.35 -5.82 30.10
N ALA A 135 13.25 -5.07 30.00
CA ALA A 135 12.86 -4.08 31.00
C ALA A 135 12.66 -4.73 32.38
N HIS A 136 11.97 -5.89 32.43
CA HIS A 136 11.76 -6.65 33.66
C HIS A 136 13.08 -7.12 34.28
N THR A 137 13.97 -7.74 33.49
CA THR A 137 15.29 -8.17 33.96
C THR A 137 16.11 -6.98 34.47
N GLN A 138 16.05 -5.83 33.78
CA GLN A 138 16.74 -4.62 34.21
C GLN A 138 16.17 -4.08 35.52
N SER A 139 14.85 -4.10 35.72
CA SER A 139 14.24 -3.69 36.99
C SER A 139 14.61 -4.64 38.13
N GLU A 140 14.66 -5.95 37.89
CA GLU A 140 15.06 -6.92 38.91
C GLU A 140 16.52 -6.78 39.31
N ARG A 141 17.41 -6.55 38.34
CA ARG A 141 18.82 -6.24 38.63
C ARG A 141 18.97 -4.95 39.42
N ALA A 142 18.22 -3.91 39.06
CA ALA A 142 18.24 -2.64 39.77
C ALA A 142 17.73 -2.80 41.22
N ARG A 143 16.67 -3.60 41.43
CA ARG A 143 16.17 -3.97 42.76
C ARG A 143 17.24 -4.67 43.58
N ILE A 144 17.79 -5.77 43.07
CA ILE A 144 18.84 -6.56 43.75
C ILE A 144 20.05 -5.69 44.10
N LYS A 145 20.50 -4.85 43.16
CA LYS A 145 21.61 -3.92 43.40
C LYS A 145 21.28 -2.94 44.53
N THR A 146 20.10 -2.33 44.50
CA THR A 146 19.66 -1.37 45.52
C THR A 146 19.57 -2.01 46.90
N GLU A 147 19.00 -3.21 46.99
CA GLU A 147 18.93 -3.99 48.24
C GLU A 147 20.33 -4.37 48.74
N THR A 148 21.22 -4.81 47.84
CA THR A 148 22.60 -5.18 48.18
C THR A 148 23.38 -3.96 48.69
N ASP A 149 23.33 -2.84 47.99
CA ASP A 149 24.00 -1.59 48.38
C ASP A 149 23.50 -1.09 49.75
N GLY A 150 22.20 -1.28 50.04
CA GLY A 150 21.62 -1.00 51.36
C GLY A 150 22.23 -1.87 52.46
N ILE A 151 22.36 -3.18 52.22
CA ILE A 151 23.00 -4.11 53.17
C ILE A 151 24.47 -3.77 53.39
N GLU A 152 25.22 -3.44 52.33
CA GLU A 152 26.63 -3.05 52.46
C GLU A 152 26.78 -1.82 53.34
N LYS A 153 25.93 -0.81 53.13
CA LYS A 153 25.92 0.41 53.94
C LYS A 153 25.60 0.12 55.41
N ASP A 154 24.63 -0.76 55.68
CA ASP A 154 24.30 -1.19 57.04
C ASP A 154 25.48 -1.92 57.70
N VAL A 155 26.14 -2.81 56.96
CA VAL A 155 27.33 -3.55 57.44
C VAL A 155 28.50 -2.61 57.71
N GLU A 156 28.73 -1.61 56.86
CA GLU A 156 29.75 -0.59 57.06
C GLU A 156 29.49 0.23 58.33
N GLY A 157 28.23 0.64 58.55
CA GLY A 157 27.82 1.33 59.77
C GLY A 157 28.03 0.47 61.03
N LEU A 158 27.66 -0.81 60.97
CA LEU A 158 27.91 -1.77 62.06
C LEU A 158 29.41 -1.94 62.31
N ARG A 159 30.23 -2.05 61.25
CA ARG A 159 31.68 -2.16 61.35
C ARG A 159 32.31 -0.93 62.01
N ALA A 160 31.88 0.26 61.62
CA ALA A 160 32.35 1.50 62.24
C ALA A 160 31.99 1.58 63.73
N ASN A 161 30.78 1.14 64.10
CA ASN A 161 30.38 1.04 65.50
C ASN A 161 31.20 0.01 66.28
N ILE A 162 31.50 -1.15 65.67
CA ILE A 162 32.41 -2.15 66.26
C ILE A 162 33.78 -1.51 66.50
N TYR A 163 34.38 -0.85 65.52
CA TYR A 163 35.70 -0.22 65.72
C TYR A 163 35.72 0.84 66.82
N ARG A 164 34.65 1.62 66.96
CA ARG A 164 34.48 2.57 68.07
C ARG A 164 34.39 1.86 69.42
N ASP A 165 33.59 0.81 69.51
CA ASP A 165 33.37 0.03 70.74
C ASP A 165 34.66 -0.65 71.23
N TYR A 166 35.54 -1.05 70.31
CA TYR A 166 36.84 -1.62 70.60
C TYR A 166 37.97 -0.57 70.73
N GLY A 167 37.67 0.73 70.61
CA GLY A 167 38.65 1.81 70.70
C GLY A 167 39.71 1.80 69.60
N VAL A 168 39.46 1.14 68.48
CA VAL A 168 40.39 1.01 67.35
C VAL A 168 40.56 2.33 66.60
N ASP A 169 39.51 3.16 66.59
CA ASP A 169 39.51 4.47 65.94
C ASP A 169 40.29 5.55 66.71
N GLY A 170 40.74 5.25 67.94
CA GLY A 170 41.49 6.16 68.80
C GLY A 170 40.66 7.33 69.36
N LEU A 171 39.34 7.33 69.16
CA LEU A 171 38.45 8.40 69.59
C LEU A 171 37.82 8.13 70.97
N GLN A 172 37.66 6.86 71.35
CA GLN A 172 37.08 6.43 72.62
C GLN A 172 37.85 5.23 73.20
N ALA A 173 37.80 5.05 74.53
CA ALA A 173 38.38 3.87 75.19
C ALA A 173 37.52 2.62 74.90
N ALA A 174 38.17 1.48 74.71
CA ALA A 174 37.50 0.20 74.47
C ALA A 174 36.53 -0.15 75.61
N LYS A 175 35.33 -0.62 75.27
CA LYS A 175 34.36 -1.12 76.26
C LYS A 175 34.91 -2.38 76.96
N THR A 176 34.50 -2.58 78.20
CA THR A 176 34.92 -3.74 79.02
C THR A 176 34.10 -5.00 78.69
N ASN A 177 34.71 -6.18 78.90
CA ASN A 177 34.09 -7.51 78.70
C ASN A 177 33.59 -7.83 77.27
N LEU A 178 34.24 -7.29 76.23
CA LEU A 178 33.94 -7.64 74.84
C LEU A 178 34.65 -8.94 74.41
N PRO A 179 34.04 -9.75 73.51
CA PRO A 179 34.72 -10.85 72.83
C PRO A 179 35.95 -10.37 72.02
N PRO A 180 36.85 -11.26 71.57
CA PRO A 180 37.91 -10.89 70.62
C PRO A 180 37.35 -10.21 69.37
N ILE A 181 38.02 -9.15 68.91
CA ILE A 181 37.53 -8.33 67.78
C ILE A 181 37.42 -9.14 66.48
N GLU A 182 38.34 -10.08 66.27
CA GLU A 182 38.36 -10.97 65.11
C GLU A 182 37.08 -11.82 65.04
N GLN A 183 36.61 -12.31 66.19
CA GLN A 183 35.37 -13.08 66.28
C GLN A 183 34.14 -12.21 65.97
N THR A 184 34.13 -10.96 66.43
CA THR A 184 33.04 -10.02 66.17
C THR A 184 32.96 -9.64 64.69
N LEU A 185 34.11 -9.44 64.04
CA LEU A 185 34.19 -9.17 62.60
C LEU A 185 33.77 -10.38 61.77
N ASP A 186 34.19 -11.60 62.14
CA ASP A 186 33.75 -12.82 61.46
C ASP A 186 32.23 -13.04 61.57
N ASN A 187 31.65 -12.74 62.74
CA ASN A 187 30.20 -12.77 62.91
C ASN A 187 29.49 -11.73 62.02
N LEU A 188 30.08 -10.54 61.84
CA LEU A 188 29.57 -9.52 60.93
C LEU A 188 29.63 -9.97 59.47
N ASP A 189 30.72 -10.62 59.06
CA ASP A 189 30.86 -11.17 57.71
C ASP A 189 29.85 -12.29 57.44
N ARG A 190 29.62 -13.17 58.42
CA ARG A 190 28.54 -14.18 58.35
C ARG A 190 27.16 -13.56 58.28
N TYR A 191 26.92 -12.49 59.05
CA TYR A 191 25.67 -11.71 58.97
C TYR A 191 25.47 -11.11 57.58
N ARG A 192 26.50 -10.44 57.03
CA ARG A 192 26.49 -9.88 55.67
C ARG A 192 26.14 -10.94 54.63
N ALA A 193 26.86 -12.07 54.65
CA ALA A 193 26.66 -13.15 53.69
C ALA A 193 25.23 -13.70 53.73
N ARG A 194 24.66 -13.89 54.93
CA ARG A 194 23.28 -14.32 55.11
C ARG A 194 22.29 -13.29 54.55
N ARG A 195 22.45 -12.00 54.89
CA ARG A 195 21.56 -10.93 54.41
C ARG A 195 21.56 -10.82 52.89
N ILE A 196 22.74 -10.88 52.25
CA ILE A 196 22.84 -10.87 50.78
C ILE A 196 22.15 -12.10 50.18
N SER A 197 22.26 -13.27 50.82
CA SER A 197 21.58 -14.49 50.34
C SER A 197 20.05 -14.42 50.42
N GLU A 198 19.51 -13.62 51.33
CA GLU A 198 18.05 -13.44 51.55
C GLU A 198 17.38 -12.60 50.45
N ILE A 199 18.12 -11.75 49.72
CA ILE A 199 17.58 -10.93 48.60
C ILE A 199 16.93 -11.82 47.51
N GLY A 200 17.46 -13.03 47.34
CA GLY A 200 17.02 -13.97 46.31
C GLY A 200 17.61 -13.67 44.92
N LYS A 201 17.27 -14.53 43.95
CA LYS A 201 17.70 -14.40 42.54
C LYS A 201 16.70 -13.54 41.74
N GLU A 202 17.10 -13.15 40.53
CA GLU A 202 16.22 -12.50 39.56
C GLU A 202 14.93 -13.32 39.36
N ILE A 203 13.78 -12.68 39.51
CA ILE A 203 12.48 -13.32 39.25
C ILE A 203 12.31 -13.43 37.72
N PRO A 204 12.06 -14.62 37.16
CA PRO A 204 11.92 -14.76 35.72
C PRO A 204 10.69 -14.00 35.21
N PHE A 205 10.82 -13.43 34.01
CA PHE A 205 9.71 -12.77 33.33
C PHE A 205 8.60 -13.78 33.02
N SER A 206 7.35 -13.49 33.39
CA SER A 206 6.19 -14.30 33.04
C SER A 206 5.60 -13.89 31.69
N ALA A 207 5.57 -14.80 30.73
CA ALA A 207 5.04 -14.56 29.38
C ALA A 207 3.54 -14.20 29.32
N PHE A 208 2.80 -14.33 30.43
CA PHE A 208 1.39 -13.91 30.53
C PHE A 208 1.21 -12.39 30.55
N VAL A 209 2.28 -11.63 30.80
CA VAL A 209 2.31 -10.18 30.60
C VAL A 209 2.66 -9.95 29.13
N LEU A 210 1.67 -10.07 28.25
CA LEU A 210 1.84 -9.68 26.85
C LEU A 210 2.33 -8.23 26.79
N GLY A 211 3.36 -7.97 25.97
CA GLY A 211 3.78 -6.62 25.64
C GLY A 211 2.62 -5.78 25.12
N LYS A 212 2.84 -4.47 24.95
CA LYS A 212 1.80 -3.51 24.52
C LYS A 212 0.93 -4.11 23.39
N PRO A 213 -0.40 -4.22 23.57
CA PRO A 213 -1.25 -4.91 22.61
C PRO A 213 -1.22 -4.21 21.26
N VAL A 214 -0.99 -4.97 20.19
CA VAL A 214 -1.13 -4.49 18.81
C VAL A 214 -2.61 -4.34 18.51
N GLN A 215 -3.03 -3.21 17.95
CA GLN A 215 -4.43 -2.98 17.56
C GLN A 215 -4.93 -4.12 16.67
N ASP A 216 -6.12 -4.64 16.94
CA ASP A 216 -6.72 -5.74 16.19
C ASP A 216 -6.84 -5.47 14.68
N ILE A 217 -6.79 -6.55 13.91
CA ILE A 217 -7.05 -6.47 12.46
C ILE A 217 -8.51 -6.11 12.27
N ILE A 218 -8.76 -5.07 11.48
CA ILE A 218 -10.11 -4.59 11.21
C ILE A 218 -10.88 -5.70 10.45
N PRO A 219 -12.00 -6.20 10.99
CA PRO A 219 -12.87 -7.12 10.26
C PRO A 219 -13.52 -6.38 9.09
N ALA A 220 -13.84 -7.11 8.03
CA ALA A 220 -14.57 -6.57 6.89
C ALA A 220 -16.06 -6.86 7.08
N ASP A 221 -16.91 -5.86 6.91
CA ASP A 221 -18.37 -6.03 6.90
C ASP A 221 -18.79 -6.73 5.59
N TYR A 222 -18.15 -6.33 4.49
CA TYR A 222 -18.38 -6.89 3.15
C TYR A 222 -17.10 -7.40 2.50
N LEU A 223 -17.28 -8.35 1.61
CA LEU A 223 -16.27 -8.87 0.72
C LEU A 223 -16.63 -8.51 -0.72
N ILE A 224 -15.67 -8.00 -1.48
CA ILE A 224 -15.78 -7.92 -2.94
C ILE A 224 -14.88 -8.97 -3.59
N THR A 225 -15.45 -9.72 -4.52
CA THR A 225 -14.76 -10.78 -5.26
C THR A 225 -15.33 -10.89 -6.67
N GLY A 226 -14.66 -11.65 -7.53
CA GLY A 226 -15.04 -11.76 -8.93
C GLY A 226 -13.94 -12.42 -9.74
N ALA A 227 -14.02 -12.31 -11.06
CA ALA A 227 -13.04 -12.88 -11.97
C ALA A 227 -13.07 -12.17 -13.33
N ILE A 228 -11.97 -12.25 -14.08
CA ILE A 228 -12.03 -12.02 -15.52
C ILE A 228 -12.52 -13.33 -16.16
N VAL A 229 -13.70 -13.29 -16.77
CA VAL A 229 -14.42 -14.48 -17.25
C VAL A 229 -14.11 -14.76 -18.71
N SER A 230 -14.03 -13.72 -19.54
CA SER A 230 -13.75 -13.86 -20.96
C SER A 230 -12.85 -12.74 -21.45
N TYR A 231 -11.95 -13.08 -22.39
CA TYR A 231 -11.14 -12.15 -23.14
C TYR A 231 -11.13 -12.60 -24.59
N ASP A 232 -11.52 -11.71 -25.49
CA ASP A 232 -11.44 -11.92 -26.93
C ASP A 232 -10.81 -10.69 -27.60
N HIS A 233 -10.15 -10.89 -28.73
CA HIS A 233 -9.68 -9.79 -29.57
C HIS A 233 -9.96 -10.10 -31.04
N ASP A 234 -10.56 -9.15 -31.73
CA ASP A 234 -10.84 -9.25 -33.15
C ASP A 234 -10.07 -8.16 -33.91
N VAL A 235 -9.50 -8.51 -35.05
CA VAL A 235 -8.78 -7.57 -35.93
C VAL A 235 -9.54 -7.49 -37.25
N ILE A 236 -10.34 -6.45 -37.39
CA ILE A 236 -11.11 -6.18 -38.59
C ILE A 236 -10.22 -5.37 -39.55
N ASN A 237 -9.99 -5.93 -40.74
CA ASN A 237 -9.34 -5.19 -41.83
C ASN A 237 -10.38 -4.26 -42.48
N GLY A 238 -10.22 -2.94 -42.29
CA GLY A 238 -11.04 -1.92 -42.92
C GLY A 238 -10.36 -1.40 -44.20
N GLY A 239 -11.10 -1.26 -45.29
CA GLY A 239 -10.54 -0.66 -46.50
C GLY A 239 -11.54 -0.50 -47.65
N GLY A 240 -12.08 0.71 -47.81
CA GLY A 240 -12.55 1.20 -49.10
C GLY A 240 -11.35 1.47 -49.99
N GLY A 241 -11.02 0.51 -50.86
CA GLY A 241 -9.80 0.57 -51.68
C GLY A 241 -9.92 1.51 -52.88
N LEU A 242 -9.29 2.69 -52.82
CA LEU A 242 -8.84 3.39 -54.02
C LEU A 242 -7.36 3.06 -54.23
N ARG A 243 -7.06 2.13 -55.16
CA ARG A 243 -5.68 1.87 -55.60
C ARG A 243 -5.35 2.82 -56.74
N LEU A 244 -4.71 3.95 -56.43
CA LEU A 244 -3.99 4.73 -57.44
C LEU A 244 -2.48 4.57 -57.23
N ALA A 245 -1.80 4.06 -58.26
CA ALA A 245 -0.33 4.05 -58.38
C ALA A 245 0.45 3.41 -57.21
N ASN A 246 0.28 2.10 -56.94
CA ASN A 246 1.06 1.32 -55.94
C ASN A 246 1.04 1.81 -54.48
N PHE A 247 0.33 2.89 -54.15
CA PHE A 247 0.11 3.34 -52.77
C PHE A 247 -1.25 2.83 -52.28
N GLY A 248 -1.26 2.13 -51.15
CA GLY A 248 -2.48 1.66 -50.50
C GLY A 248 -2.41 1.92 -49.01
N VAL A 249 -3.34 2.73 -48.49
CA VAL A 249 -3.57 2.90 -47.06
C VAL A 249 -4.35 1.68 -46.57
N LYS A 250 -3.79 0.93 -45.63
CA LYS A 250 -4.50 -0.15 -44.95
C LYS A 250 -4.89 0.33 -43.56
N GLU A 251 -6.18 0.33 -43.26
CA GLU A 251 -6.68 0.56 -41.91
C GLU A 251 -6.94 -0.81 -41.26
N ARG A 252 -6.32 -1.08 -40.11
CA ARG A 252 -6.64 -2.24 -39.28
C ARG A 252 -7.29 -1.75 -38.01
N VAL A 253 -8.50 -2.20 -37.71
CA VAL A 253 -9.16 -1.92 -36.45
C VAL A 253 -9.02 -3.17 -35.57
N ARG A 254 -8.41 -3.02 -34.40
CA ARG A 254 -8.33 -4.06 -33.38
C ARG A 254 -9.33 -3.74 -32.27
N ARG A 255 -10.21 -4.68 -31.97
CA ARG A 255 -11.21 -4.60 -30.90
C ARG A 255 -10.84 -5.60 -29.82
N ASP A 256 -10.55 -5.13 -28.62
CA ASP A 256 -10.31 -5.96 -27.45
C ASP A 256 -11.58 -5.98 -26.58
N ILE A 257 -12.11 -7.17 -26.28
CA ILE A 257 -13.38 -7.39 -25.56
C ILE A 257 -13.08 -8.15 -24.28
N ILE A 258 -13.42 -7.56 -23.13
CA ILE A 258 -13.16 -8.12 -21.80
C ILE A 258 -14.48 -8.27 -21.07
N THR A 259 -14.72 -9.44 -20.49
CA THR A 259 -15.86 -9.69 -19.61
C THR A 259 -15.38 -9.98 -18.20
N VAL A 260 -15.90 -9.23 -17.23
CA VAL A 260 -15.62 -9.39 -15.80
C VAL A 260 -16.91 -9.69 -15.04
N ASN A 261 -16.80 -10.50 -14.00
CA ASN A 261 -17.85 -10.70 -13.02
C ASN A 261 -17.41 -10.07 -11.68
N LEU A 262 -18.32 -9.40 -10.99
CA LEU A 262 -18.09 -8.75 -9.71
C LEU A 262 -19.25 -9.03 -8.75
N ARG A 263 -18.93 -9.39 -7.51
CA ARG A 263 -19.87 -9.78 -6.46
C ARG A 263 -19.57 -9.04 -5.17
N LEU A 264 -20.62 -8.53 -4.52
CA LEU A 264 -20.59 -8.02 -3.16
C LEU A 264 -21.24 -9.05 -2.24
N VAL A 265 -20.49 -9.51 -1.24
CA VAL A 265 -20.90 -10.56 -0.31
C VAL A 265 -20.90 -10.02 1.11
N ASP A 266 -21.97 -10.28 1.85
CA ASP A 266 -22.03 -10.02 3.29
C ASP A 266 -21.21 -11.09 4.04
N VAL A 267 -20.21 -10.65 4.82
CA VAL A 267 -19.29 -11.58 5.50
C VAL A 267 -19.97 -12.35 6.63
N SER A 268 -21.01 -11.78 7.26
CA SER A 268 -21.70 -12.38 8.40
C SER A 268 -22.69 -13.47 7.98
N THR A 269 -23.36 -13.29 6.83
CA THR A 269 -24.39 -14.22 6.34
C THR A 269 -23.89 -15.10 5.19
N SER A 270 -22.77 -14.75 4.56
CA SER A 270 -22.28 -15.35 3.30
C SER A 270 -23.25 -15.21 2.11
N GLU A 271 -24.17 -14.24 2.17
CA GLU A 271 -25.11 -13.94 1.09
C GLU A 271 -24.45 -13.04 0.03
N ILE A 272 -24.72 -13.33 -1.25
CA ILE A 272 -24.37 -12.44 -2.37
C ILE A 272 -25.45 -11.35 -2.44
N ILE A 273 -25.12 -10.16 -1.98
CA ILE A 273 -26.02 -9.01 -1.88
C ILE A 273 -26.26 -8.34 -3.24
N ALA A 274 -25.22 -8.33 -4.08
CA ALA A 274 -25.27 -7.79 -5.43
C ALA A 274 -24.23 -8.47 -6.31
N GLU A 275 -24.57 -8.67 -7.57
CA GLU A 275 -23.70 -9.27 -8.58
C GLU A 275 -23.91 -8.57 -9.92
N GLU A 276 -22.82 -8.37 -10.66
CA GLU A 276 -22.87 -7.84 -12.02
C GLU A 276 -21.83 -8.54 -12.89
N THR A 277 -22.22 -8.85 -14.14
CA THR A 277 -21.28 -9.28 -15.18
C THR A 277 -21.25 -8.23 -16.28
N VAL A 278 -20.10 -7.62 -16.50
CA VAL A 278 -19.91 -6.56 -17.49
C VAL A 278 -18.98 -7.01 -18.59
N THR A 279 -19.41 -6.79 -19.82
CA THR A 279 -18.56 -6.89 -21.01
C THR A 279 -18.25 -5.49 -21.52
N GLN A 280 -16.96 -5.15 -21.58
CA GLN A 280 -16.46 -3.90 -22.13
C GLN A 280 -15.60 -4.16 -23.36
N ALA A 281 -15.82 -3.39 -24.42
CA ALA A 281 -15.00 -3.41 -25.63
C ALA A 281 -14.22 -2.11 -25.78
N VAL A 282 -12.95 -2.20 -26.18
CA VAL A 282 -12.11 -1.06 -26.56
C VAL A 282 -11.59 -1.26 -27.97
N GLU A 283 -11.79 -0.26 -28.82
CA GLU A 283 -11.28 -0.27 -30.20
C GLU A 283 -10.01 0.56 -30.32
N SER A 284 -9.01 -0.01 -30.99
CA SER A 284 -7.78 0.66 -31.43
C SER A 284 -7.69 0.55 -32.95
N ARG A 285 -7.16 1.58 -33.62
CA ARG A 285 -6.95 1.57 -35.08
C ARG A 285 -5.46 1.72 -35.41
N LEU A 286 -5.03 1.04 -36.45
CA LEU A 286 -3.68 1.10 -36.98
C LEU A 286 -3.79 1.53 -38.45
N VAL A 287 -3.23 2.68 -38.78
CA VAL A 287 -3.18 3.19 -40.16
C VAL A 287 -1.78 2.93 -40.70
N GLN A 288 -1.66 2.03 -41.69
CA GLN A 288 -0.36 1.67 -42.29
C GLN A 288 -0.21 2.29 -43.68
N GLY A 289 0.82 3.13 -43.87
CA GLY A 289 1.23 3.75 -45.14
C GLY A 289 2.71 3.44 -45.48
N ASN A 290 3.05 3.33 -46.77
CA ASN A 290 4.35 2.81 -47.26
C ASN A 290 5.55 3.79 -47.17
N THR A 291 5.43 4.82 -46.33
CA THR A 291 6.55 5.62 -45.83
C THR A 291 6.37 5.60 -44.31
N MET A 292 7.36 5.11 -43.56
CA MET A 292 7.26 4.93 -42.11
C MET A 292 6.85 6.26 -41.44
N THR A 293 5.59 6.37 -41.06
CA THR A 293 5.07 7.44 -40.23
C THR A 293 4.03 6.78 -39.33
N TYR A 294 4.35 6.72 -38.04
CA TYR A 294 3.40 6.30 -37.01
C TYR A 294 2.29 7.36 -36.98
N VAL A 295 1.15 7.08 -37.62
CA VAL A 295 -0.04 7.93 -37.49
C VAL A 295 -0.79 7.45 -36.25
N THR A 296 -0.53 8.14 -35.14
CA THR A 296 -1.37 8.09 -33.94
C THR A 296 -2.75 8.66 -34.25
N LEU A 297 -3.75 7.98 -33.74
CA LEU A 297 -5.18 8.23 -33.94
C LEU A 297 -5.68 9.57 -33.41
N ASP A 298 -6.75 10.02 -34.05
CA ASP A 298 -7.67 11.06 -33.61
C ASP A 298 -8.06 10.93 -32.12
N ARG A 299 -7.80 12.03 -31.41
CA ARG A 299 -8.50 12.56 -30.22
C ARG A 299 -8.71 11.63 -29.01
N ILE A 300 -7.61 11.18 -28.39
CA ILE A 300 -7.42 11.24 -26.92
C ILE A 300 -5.93 11.59 -26.63
N LEU A 301 -5.37 12.58 -27.33
CA LEU A 301 -3.98 12.98 -27.15
C LEU A 301 -3.78 14.44 -27.60
N GLU A 302 -3.68 15.34 -26.63
CA GLU A 302 -2.80 16.50 -26.73
C GLU A 302 -1.81 16.40 -25.56
N ALA A 303 -0.59 15.99 -25.85
CA ALA A 303 0.60 16.45 -25.15
C ALA A 303 1.83 16.06 -25.99
N GLU A 304 2.42 17.07 -26.61
CA GLU A 304 3.65 17.01 -27.37
C GLU A 304 4.80 16.42 -26.53
N ALA A 305 5.67 15.65 -27.19
CA ALA A 305 6.96 15.17 -26.71
C ALA A 305 6.95 14.13 -25.56
N GLY A 306 6.69 12.85 -25.90
CA GLY A 306 7.11 11.72 -25.06
C GLY A 306 6.21 10.50 -25.23
N THR A 307 6.79 9.38 -25.63
CA THR A 307 6.11 8.09 -25.86
C THR A 307 5.38 7.58 -24.62
N ALA A 308 4.04 7.56 -24.66
CA ALA A 308 3.22 6.72 -23.80
C ALA A 308 2.17 6.00 -24.66
N ILE A 309 2.52 4.83 -25.16
CA ILE A 309 1.57 3.92 -25.82
C ILE A 309 0.92 3.11 -24.70
N ASN A 310 -0.25 3.53 -24.22
CA ASN A 310 -1.01 2.73 -23.27
C ASN A 310 -1.62 1.51 -23.96
N GLU A 311 -1.58 0.34 -23.30
CA GLU A 311 -2.14 -0.90 -23.85
C GLU A 311 -3.69 -0.90 -23.78
N PRO A 312 -4.42 -1.00 -24.91
CA PRO A 312 -5.88 -0.93 -24.95
C PRO A 312 -6.61 -1.93 -24.02
N LYS A 313 -6.02 -3.12 -23.84
CA LYS A 313 -6.55 -4.19 -22.97
C LYS A 313 -6.63 -3.80 -21.49
N SER A 314 -5.67 -3.02 -20.98
CA SER A 314 -5.66 -2.59 -19.57
C SER A 314 -6.78 -1.59 -19.29
N PHE A 315 -7.08 -0.72 -20.27
CA PHE A 315 -8.22 0.20 -20.18
C PHE A 315 -9.56 -0.50 -20.26
N ALA A 316 -9.70 -1.50 -21.14
CA ALA A 316 -10.91 -2.31 -21.21
C ALA A 316 -11.19 -3.00 -19.88
N LEU A 317 -10.14 -3.54 -19.23
CA LEU A 317 -10.25 -4.21 -17.93
C LEU A 317 -10.65 -3.23 -16.81
N ASP A 318 -9.94 -2.10 -16.67
CA ASP A 318 -10.27 -1.09 -15.65
C ASP A 318 -11.69 -0.55 -15.86
N ALA A 319 -12.06 -0.24 -17.10
CA ALA A 319 -13.40 0.23 -17.44
C ALA A 319 -14.48 -0.80 -17.08
N ALA A 320 -14.30 -2.07 -17.45
CA ALA A 320 -15.24 -3.14 -17.12
C ALA A 320 -15.44 -3.27 -15.60
N LEU A 321 -14.35 -3.21 -14.82
CA LEU A 321 -14.39 -3.28 -13.36
C LEU A 321 -15.08 -2.07 -12.75
N ARG A 322 -14.82 -0.85 -13.26
CA ARG A 322 -15.49 0.38 -12.83
C ARG A 322 -16.99 0.36 -13.12
N VAL A 323 -17.39 -0.09 -14.30
CA VAL A 323 -18.81 -0.24 -14.68
C VAL A 323 -19.48 -1.28 -13.78
N ALA A 324 -18.86 -2.45 -13.59
CA ALA A 324 -19.38 -3.52 -12.74
C ALA A 324 -19.54 -3.03 -11.30
N LEU A 325 -18.53 -2.35 -10.75
CA LEU A 325 -18.58 -1.78 -9.41
C LEU A 325 -19.69 -0.75 -9.28
N SER A 326 -19.82 0.17 -10.24
CA SER A 326 -20.90 1.16 -10.23
C SER A 326 -22.29 0.50 -10.20
N SER A 327 -22.48 -0.60 -10.94
CA SER A 327 -23.74 -1.34 -10.95
C SER A 327 -24.01 -2.04 -9.63
N VAL A 328 -23.02 -2.79 -9.14
CA VAL A 328 -23.08 -3.48 -7.83
C VAL A 328 -23.42 -2.50 -6.71
N LEU A 329 -22.82 -1.31 -6.69
CA LEU A 329 -23.09 -0.30 -5.66
C LEU A 329 -24.50 0.29 -5.77
N ARG A 330 -24.99 0.52 -7.00
CA ARG A 330 -26.38 0.99 -7.19
C ARG A 330 -27.37 -0.07 -6.73
N GLN A 331 -27.19 -1.33 -7.13
CA GLN A 331 -28.01 -2.46 -6.68
C GLN A 331 -27.99 -2.55 -5.14
N TRP A 332 -26.80 -2.53 -4.54
CA TRP A 332 -26.64 -2.55 -3.09
C TRP A 332 -27.42 -1.41 -2.42
N THR A 333 -27.30 -0.17 -2.88
CA THR A 333 -28.06 0.94 -2.28
C THR A 333 -29.57 0.86 -2.48
N ALA A 334 -30.04 0.19 -3.53
CA ALA A 334 -31.46 0.00 -3.78
C ALA A 334 -32.06 -1.02 -2.81
N SER A 335 -31.33 -2.10 -2.51
CA SER A 335 -31.78 -3.16 -1.58
C SER A 335 -32.03 -2.67 -0.15
N TYR A 336 -31.40 -1.56 0.28
CA TYR A 336 -31.58 -0.97 1.61
C TYR A 336 -32.71 0.08 1.70
N ARG A 337 -33.36 0.41 0.58
CA ARG A 337 -34.45 1.40 0.52
C ARG A 337 -35.85 0.77 0.46
N GLY A 338 -35.95 -0.56 0.43
CA GLY A 338 -37.21 -1.31 0.51
C GLY A 338 -37.43 -1.89 1.90
#